data_AF-A0A936WMF9-F1
#
_entry.id   AF-A0A936WMF9-F1
#
_cell.length_a   1.000
_cell.length_b   1.000
_cell.length_c   1.000
_cell.angle_alpha   90.00
_cell.angle_beta   90.00
_cell.angle_gamma   90.00
#
_symmetry.space_group_name_H-M   'P 1'
#
loop_
_entity.id
_entity.type
_entity.pdbx_description
1 polymer ?
#
loop_
_entity_poly.entity_id
_entity_poly.type
_entity_poly.pdbx_seq_one_letter_code
_entity_poly.pdbx_strand_id
1 'polypeptide(L)'
;MSRVVTFGQPKVTDADGAKKFRDLPLVRIVNVNDPVPLVPPLEIKYLKKPYAHLGVEVTLLDGPFYSYLEEGNNADGVGLAFWESLKSTDQVKANLLSTLWRLTASISCRKFLGRDGSPYADRMEHFKEPTPK
;
A
#
# COMPACT_ATOMS: atom_id res chain seq x y z
N MET A 1 -1.44 -20.31 -14.84
CA MET A 1 -0.45 -19.71 -13.92
C MET A 1 -1.19 -19.17 -12.70
N SER A 2 -0.71 -19.45 -11.50
CA SER A 2 -1.27 -18.91 -10.25
C SER A 2 -0.69 -17.53 -9.96
N ARG A 3 -1.56 -16.51 -9.78
CA ARG A 3 -1.17 -15.16 -9.36
C ARG A 3 -1.20 -15.07 -7.84
N VAL A 4 -0.22 -14.40 -7.25
CA VAL A 4 -0.20 -14.11 -5.80
C VAL A 4 -0.77 -12.72 -5.60
N VAL A 5 -1.79 -12.61 -4.75
CA VAL A 5 -2.39 -11.33 -4.37
C VAL A 5 -2.27 -11.18 -2.87
N THR A 6 -1.67 -10.08 -2.43
CA THR A 6 -1.49 -9.75 -1.01
C THR A 6 -2.23 -8.47 -0.65
N PHE A 7 -2.67 -8.36 0.59
CA PHE A 7 -3.38 -7.18 1.10
C PHE A 7 -2.63 -6.61 2.29
N GLY A 8 -2.33 -5.31 2.26
CA GLY A 8 -1.59 -4.64 3.35
C GLY A 8 -0.19 -5.22 3.59
N GLN A 9 0.45 -5.77 2.55
CA GLN A 9 1.72 -6.48 2.69
C GLN A 9 2.83 -5.52 3.15
N PRO A 10 3.54 -5.80 4.27
CA PRO A 10 4.73 -5.05 4.64
C PRO A 10 5.88 -5.35 3.67
N LYS A 11 6.96 -4.57 3.75
CA LYS A 11 8.21 -4.92 3.06
C LYS A 11 8.83 -6.15 3.72
N VAL A 12 9.16 -7.16 2.92
CA VAL A 12 9.61 -8.47 3.42
C VAL A 12 11.07 -8.79 3.10
N THR A 13 11.71 -7.95 2.28
CA THR A 13 13.09 -8.16 1.82
C THR A 13 13.78 -6.83 1.53
N ASP A 14 15.10 -6.86 1.36
CA ASP A 14 15.90 -5.77 0.82
C ASP A 14 15.86 -5.73 -0.73
N ALA A 15 16.59 -4.77 -1.32
CA ALA A 15 16.70 -4.60 -2.77
C ALA A 15 17.26 -5.83 -3.51
N ASP A 16 18.15 -6.62 -2.89
CA ASP A 16 18.71 -7.81 -3.53
C ASP A 16 17.68 -8.93 -3.61
N GLY A 17 16.89 -9.11 -2.55
CA GLY A 17 15.77 -10.06 -2.61
C GLY A 17 14.65 -9.57 -3.52
N ALA A 18 14.33 -8.27 -3.54
CA ALA A 18 13.37 -7.72 -4.51
C ALA A 18 13.81 -8.02 -5.94
N LYS A 19 15.10 -7.84 -6.25
CA LYS A 19 15.68 -8.20 -7.56
C LYS A 19 15.62 -9.71 -7.82
N LYS A 20 15.94 -10.53 -6.83
CA LYS A 20 15.91 -12.01 -6.95
C LYS A 20 14.51 -12.55 -7.22
N PHE A 21 13.48 -11.87 -6.73
CA PHE A 21 12.09 -12.31 -6.79
C PHE A 21 11.21 -11.48 -7.73
N ARG A 22 11.81 -10.65 -8.60
CA ARG A 22 11.06 -9.77 -9.54
C ARG A 22 10.09 -10.54 -10.45
N ASP A 23 10.42 -11.78 -10.80
CA ASP A 23 9.60 -12.57 -11.73
C ASP A 23 8.40 -13.23 -11.04
N LEU A 24 8.20 -13.01 -9.73
CA LEU A 24 7.00 -13.46 -9.02
C LEU A 24 5.76 -12.72 -9.57
N PRO A 25 4.67 -13.41 -9.94
CA PRO A 25 3.44 -12.77 -10.38
C PRO A 25 2.65 -12.20 -9.18
N LEU A 26 3.25 -11.24 -8.48
CA LEU A 26 2.78 -10.63 -7.25
C LEU A 26 2.06 -9.31 -7.52
N VAL A 27 0.84 -9.20 -7.00
CA VAL A 27 0.08 -7.95 -6.94
C VAL A 27 -0.18 -7.61 -5.48
N ARG A 28 0.25 -6.42 -5.06
CA ARG A 28 0.04 -5.89 -3.72
C ARG A 28 -1.11 -4.90 -3.74
N ILE A 29 -2.18 -5.22 -3.01
CA ILE A 29 -3.26 -4.28 -2.77
C ILE A 29 -2.99 -3.57 -1.45
N VAL A 30 -2.89 -2.25 -1.48
CA VAL A 30 -2.63 -1.41 -0.31
C VAL A 30 -3.75 -0.39 -0.16
N ASN A 31 -3.99 0.08 1.05
CA ASN A 31 -4.92 1.17 1.31
C ASN A 31 -4.08 2.41 1.66
N VAL A 32 -4.42 3.56 1.10
CA VAL A 32 -3.67 4.81 1.32
C VAL A 32 -3.57 5.19 2.81
N ASN A 33 -4.54 4.76 3.62
CA ASN A 33 -4.55 4.98 5.06
C ASN A 33 -3.92 3.83 5.87
N ASP A 34 -3.55 2.72 5.24
CA ASP A 34 -2.95 1.58 5.95
C ASP A 34 -1.45 1.78 6.17
N PRO A 35 -0.98 1.84 7.42
CA PRO A 35 0.44 2.03 7.71
C PRO A 35 1.28 0.75 7.55
N VAL A 36 0.67 -0.44 7.44
CA VAL A 36 1.42 -1.71 7.40
C VAL A 36 2.36 -1.83 6.19
N PRO A 37 1.98 -1.43 4.96
CA PRO A 37 2.92 -1.43 3.84
C PRO A 37 4.17 -0.59 4.06
N LEU A 38 4.11 0.44 4.91
CA LEU A 38 5.23 1.34 5.19
C LEU A 38 6.28 0.69 6.11
N VAL A 39 5.98 -0.44 6.74
CA VAL A 39 6.92 -1.14 7.61
C VAL A 39 7.70 -2.25 6.90
N PRO A 40 8.94 -2.52 7.35
CA PRO A 40 9.76 -1.65 8.21
C PRO A 40 10.14 -0.32 7.52
N PRO A 41 10.23 0.80 8.26
CA PRO A 41 10.57 2.11 7.67
C PRO A 41 11.99 2.14 7.07
N LEU A 42 12.22 3.04 6.12
CA LEU A 42 13.53 3.22 5.46
C LEU A 42 14.65 3.58 6.46
N GLU A 43 14.35 4.41 7.45
CA GLU A 43 15.32 4.99 8.38
C GLU A 43 15.58 4.13 9.64
N ILE A 44 15.68 2.81 9.50
CA ILE A 44 16.10 1.98 10.63
C ILE A 44 17.61 2.14 10.82
N LYS A 45 18.00 2.90 11.85
CA LYS A 45 19.37 3.35 12.20
C LYS A 45 20.47 2.28 12.23
N TYR A 46 20.11 0.99 12.23
CA TYR A 46 21.02 -0.15 12.34
C TYR A 46 20.96 -1.12 11.15
N LEU A 47 20.16 -0.81 10.13
CA LEU A 47 19.95 -1.71 9.01
C LEU A 47 20.91 -1.37 7.86
N LYS A 48 21.77 -2.33 7.49
CA LYS A 48 22.76 -2.13 6.40
C LYS A 48 22.11 -1.99 5.02
N LYS A 49 20.95 -2.61 4.81
CA LYS A 49 20.19 -2.56 3.57
C LYS A 49 18.73 -2.27 3.90
N PRO A 50 18.16 -1.16 3.41
CA PRO A 50 16.75 -0.87 3.64
C PRO A 50 15.88 -1.94 2.99
N TYR A 51 14.72 -2.18 3.61
CA TYR A 51 13.70 -3.03 3.01
C TYR A 51 13.07 -2.32 1.80
N ALA A 52 12.74 -3.11 0.79
CA ALA A 52 12.16 -2.66 -0.47
C ALA A 52 10.86 -3.42 -0.76
N HIS A 53 9.97 -2.77 -1.50
CA HIS A 53 8.83 -3.44 -2.10
C HIS A 53 9.25 -4.24 -3.34
N LEU A 54 8.41 -5.21 -3.72
CA LEU A 54 8.52 -5.96 -4.96
C LEU A 54 7.13 -6.19 -5.55
N GLY A 55 7.07 -6.43 -6.86
CA GLY A 55 5.81 -6.60 -7.59
C GLY A 55 5.00 -5.31 -7.76
N VAL A 56 3.89 -5.47 -8.46
CA VAL A 56 2.95 -4.39 -8.80
C VAL A 56 2.19 -3.92 -7.55
N GLU A 57 1.92 -2.61 -7.46
CA GLU A 57 1.04 -2.05 -6.43
C GLU A 57 -0.29 -1.56 -7.01
N VAL A 58 -1.37 -1.83 -6.29
CA VAL A 58 -2.66 -1.16 -6.47
C VAL A 58 -3.01 -0.47 -5.15
N THR A 59 -3.01 0.85 -5.15
CA THR A 59 -3.40 1.65 -3.98
C THR A 59 -4.89 1.96 -4.05
N LEU A 60 -5.65 1.53 -3.04
CA LEU A 60 -7.03 1.91 -2.84
C LEU A 60 -7.08 3.30 -2.21
N LEU A 61 -7.80 4.21 -2.87
CA LEU A 61 -7.96 5.61 -2.45
C LEU A 61 -9.35 5.80 -1.80
N ASP A 62 -9.71 7.04 -1.48
CA ASP A 62 -11.06 7.32 -1.00
C ASP A 62 -12.11 7.20 -2.11
N GLY A 63 -13.31 6.78 -1.72
CA GLY A 63 -14.40 6.55 -2.68
C GLY A 63 -14.10 5.39 -3.64
N PRO A 64 -14.45 5.50 -4.93
CA PRO A 64 -14.31 4.41 -5.89
C PRO A 64 -12.95 4.39 -6.62
N PHE A 65 -11.96 5.15 -6.17
CA PHE A 65 -10.71 5.39 -6.90
C PHE A 65 -9.58 4.45 -6.48
N TYR A 66 -8.69 4.17 -7.43
CA TYR A 66 -7.45 3.44 -7.20
C TYR A 66 -6.33 4.04 -8.06
N SER A 67 -5.09 3.82 -7.64
CA SER A 67 -3.91 4.06 -8.47
C SER A 67 -3.12 2.77 -8.69
N TYR A 68 -2.34 2.76 -9.76
CA TYR A 68 -1.54 1.61 -10.17
C TYR A 68 -0.07 2.01 -10.25
N LEU A 69 0.81 1.20 -9.63
CA LEU A 69 2.25 1.37 -9.69
C LEU A 69 2.87 0.14 -10.34
N GLU A 70 3.55 0.36 -11.46
CA GLU A 70 4.35 -0.67 -12.11
C GLU A 70 5.54 -1.09 -11.25
N GLU A 71 5.96 -2.34 -11.46
CA GLU A 71 7.15 -2.88 -10.80
C GLU A 71 8.40 -2.07 -11.14
N GLY A 72 9.24 -1.82 -10.13
CA GLY A 72 10.46 -1.02 -10.27
C GLY A 72 10.30 0.46 -9.95
N ASN A 73 9.06 0.94 -9.76
CA ASN A 73 8.79 2.26 -9.20
C ASN A 73 8.57 2.15 -7.68
N ASN A 74 9.24 2.99 -6.89
CA ASN A 74 9.16 2.96 -5.43
C ASN A 74 8.16 4.00 -4.90
N ALA A 75 7.16 3.51 -4.19
CA ALA A 75 6.20 4.26 -3.40
C ALA A 75 6.79 4.63 -2.02
N ASP A 76 7.93 5.33 -1.98
CA ASP A 76 8.59 5.58 -0.69
C ASP A 76 7.97 6.75 0.07
N GLY A 77 6.87 6.46 0.78
CA GLY A 77 6.17 7.37 1.68
C GLY A 77 6.70 7.27 3.11
N VAL A 78 7.53 8.25 3.48
CA VAL A 78 7.85 8.82 4.80
C VAL A 78 7.65 7.91 6.03
N GLY A 79 8.74 7.33 6.55
CA GLY A 79 8.74 6.58 7.82
C GLY A 79 8.21 7.36 9.03
N LEU A 80 8.20 8.71 8.98
CA LEU A 80 7.60 9.56 10.01
C LEU A 80 6.07 9.40 10.07
N ALA A 81 5.38 9.29 8.93
CA ALA A 81 3.92 9.12 8.90
C ALA A 81 3.49 7.80 9.56
N PHE A 82 4.31 6.74 9.41
CA PHE A 82 4.12 5.49 10.15
C PHE A 82 4.20 5.68 11.66
N TRP A 83 5.27 6.30 12.16
CA TRP A 83 5.44 6.50 13.61
C TRP A 83 4.37 7.42 14.21
N GLU A 84 3.92 8.43 13.47
CA GLU A 84 2.75 9.24 13.86
C GLU A 84 1.47 8.38 13.91
N SER A 85 1.26 7.50 12.93
CA SER A 85 0.07 6.61 12.92
C SER A 85 0.01 5.63 14.10
N LEU A 86 1.17 5.20 14.62
CA LEU A 86 1.24 4.31 15.78
C LEU A 86 0.93 4.99 17.11
N LYS A 87 0.96 6.33 17.18
CA LYS A 87 0.63 7.06 18.42
C LYS A 87 -0.86 6.99 18.76
N SER A 88 -1.70 6.51 17.85
CA SER A 88 -3.14 6.34 18.06
C SER A 88 -3.58 4.89 17.82
N THR A 89 -3.93 4.19 18.90
CA THR A 89 -4.45 2.80 18.85
C THR A 89 -5.75 2.68 18.05
N ASP A 90 -6.53 3.77 17.95
CA ASP A 90 -7.78 3.82 17.20
C ASP A 90 -7.54 3.90 15.69
N GLN A 91 -6.46 4.56 15.27
CA GLN A 91 -6.03 4.66 13.87
C GLN A 91 -5.67 3.28 13.30
N VAL A 92 -4.89 2.50 14.04
CA VAL A 92 -4.47 1.13 13.64
C VAL A 92 -5.69 0.22 13.43
N LYS A 93 -6.66 0.24 14.35
CA LYS A 93 -7.89 -0.56 14.23
C LYS A 93 -8.77 -0.09 13.08
N ALA A 94 -8.92 1.22 12.90
CA ALA A 94 -9.69 1.80 11.79
C ALA A 94 -9.08 1.43 10.43
N ASN A 95 -7.75 1.35 10.33
CA ASN A 95 -7.05 1.05 9.09
C ASN A 95 -7.14 -0.44 8.69
N LEU A 96 -7.04 -1.36 9.64
CA LEU A 96 -7.25 -2.80 9.40
C LEU A 96 -8.68 -3.12 8.94
N LEU A 97 -9.68 -2.56 9.62
CA LEU A 97 -11.09 -2.78 9.29
C LEU A 97 -11.49 -2.05 7.99
N SER A 98 -10.97 -0.84 7.76
CA SER A 98 -11.27 -0.09 6.54
C SER A 98 -10.64 -0.72 5.29
N THR A 99 -9.50 -1.39 5.40
CA THR A 99 -8.90 -2.09 4.26
C THR A 99 -9.80 -3.22 3.78
N LEU A 100 -10.31 -4.06 4.68
CA LEU A 100 -11.26 -5.13 4.33
C LEU A 100 -12.59 -4.55 3.82
N TRP A 101 -13.13 -3.52 4.47
CA TRP A 101 -14.36 -2.87 4.01
C TRP A 101 -14.20 -2.22 2.63
N ARG A 102 -13.13 -1.45 2.40
CA ARG A 102 -12.83 -0.82 1.11
C ARG A 102 -12.59 -1.86 0.04
N LEU A 103 -11.88 -2.95 0.34
CA LEU A 103 -11.78 -4.09 -0.56
C LEU A 103 -13.15 -4.66 -0.92
N THR A 104 -14.03 -4.90 0.05
CA THR A 104 -15.38 -5.38 -0.26
C THR A 104 -16.22 -4.35 -1.03
N ALA A 105 -16.06 -3.05 -0.77
CA ALA A 105 -16.74 -1.99 -1.50
C ALA A 105 -16.20 -1.82 -2.93
N SER A 106 -14.89 -1.95 -3.12
CA SER A 106 -14.21 -1.89 -4.41
C SER A 106 -14.45 -3.16 -5.23
N ILE A 107 -14.40 -4.35 -4.62
CA ILE A 107 -14.57 -5.66 -5.26
C ILE A 107 -16.05 -6.00 -5.50
N SER A 108 -16.96 -5.72 -4.55
CA SER A 108 -18.40 -5.96 -4.75
C SER A 108 -19.03 -4.96 -5.73
N CYS A 109 -18.33 -3.87 -6.06
CA CYS A 109 -18.80 -2.96 -7.08
C CYS A 109 -18.42 -3.49 -8.46
N ARG A 110 -19.43 -3.90 -9.24
CA ARG A 110 -19.36 -4.13 -10.70
C ARG A 110 -18.67 -3.02 -11.52
N LYS A 111 -18.33 -1.88 -10.89
CA LYS A 111 -17.63 -0.72 -11.45
C LYS A 111 -16.10 -0.81 -11.46
N PHE A 112 -15.47 -1.76 -10.77
CA PHE A 112 -13.99 -1.86 -10.79
C PHE A 112 -13.46 -2.29 -12.17
N LEU A 113 -14.27 -3.02 -12.95
CA LEU A 113 -13.91 -3.54 -14.27
C LEU A 113 -14.10 -2.51 -15.42
N GLY A 114 -14.42 -1.24 -15.12
CA GLY A 114 -14.72 -0.26 -16.16
C GLY A 114 -14.48 1.20 -15.76
N ARG A 115 -13.50 1.48 -14.91
CA ARG A 115 -13.19 2.85 -14.47
C ARG A 115 -11.71 3.19 -14.55
N ASP A 116 -11.46 4.42 -14.95
CA ASP A 116 -10.16 5.00 -15.22
C ASP A 116 -9.30 4.98 -13.96
N GLY A 117 -8.19 4.24 -14.02
CA GLY A 117 -7.17 4.32 -12.99
C GLY A 117 -6.60 5.73 -12.96
N SER A 118 -6.49 6.31 -11.76
CA SER A 118 -5.79 7.59 -11.61
C SER A 118 -4.27 7.32 -11.74
N PRO A 119 -3.51 8.14 -12.48
CA PRO A 119 -2.06 8.06 -12.47
C PRO A 119 -1.53 8.03 -11.03
N TYR A 120 -0.49 7.23 -10.79
CA TYR A 120 0.07 7.11 -9.44
C TYR A 120 0.49 8.46 -8.85
N ALA A 121 0.93 9.40 -9.69
CA ALA A 121 1.30 10.76 -9.29
C ALA A 121 0.14 11.54 -8.66
N ASP A 122 -1.09 11.34 -9.14
CA ASP A 122 -2.25 12.14 -8.79
C ASP A 122 -3.02 11.57 -7.58
N ARG A 123 -2.53 10.45 -7.02
CA ARG A 123 -3.19 9.71 -5.93
C ARG A 123 -3.50 10.56 -4.69
N MET A 124 -2.69 11.60 -4.44
CA MET A 124 -2.85 12.47 -3.27
C MET A 124 -4.08 13.39 -3.36
N GLU A 125 -4.59 13.65 -4.57
CA GLU A 125 -5.84 14.43 -4.75
C GLU A 125 -7.06 13.71 -4.19
N HIS A 126 -6.97 12.38 -4.07
CA HIS A 126 -8.02 11.53 -3.53
C HIS A 126 -7.76 11.08 -2.10
N PHE A 127 -6.67 11.55 -1.48
CA PHE A 127 -6.39 11.29 -0.08
C PHE A 127 -7.14 12.27 0.81
N LYS A 128 -7.98 11.76 1.71
CA LYS A 128 -8.54 12.53 2.81
C LYS A 128 -7.83 12.10 4.08
N GLU A 129 -7.22 13.07 4.76
CA GLU A 129 -6.69 12.84 6.09
C GLU A 129 -7.79 12.27 6.99
N PRO A 130 -7.48 11.23 7.77
CA PRO A 130 -8.41 10.74 8.77
C PRO A 130 -8.65 11.85 9.79
N THR A 131 -9.89 12.33 9.89
CA THR A 131 -10.27 13.33 10.88
C THR A 131 -10.06 12.77 12.28
N PRO A 132 -9.32 13.46 13.17
CA PRO A 132 -9.25 13.05 14.57
C PRO A 132 -10.66 13.08 15.17
N LYS A 133 -11.04 11.99 15.84
CA LYS A 133 -12.25 11.92 16.63
C LYS A 133 -12.00 12.45 18.04
#